data_AF-A0A2G2DMX6-F1
#
_entry.id   AF-A0A2G2DMX6-F1
#
_cell.length_a   1.000
_cell.length_b   1.000
_cell.length_c   1.000
_cell.angle_alpha   90.00
_cell.angle_beta   90.00
_cell.angle_gamma   90.00
#
_symmetry.space_group_name_H-M   'P 1'
#
loop_
_entity.id
_entity.type
_entity.pdbx_description
1 polymer ?
#
loop_
_entity_poly.entity_id
_entity_poly.type
_entity_poly.pdbx_seq_one_letter_code
_entity_poly.pdbx_strand_id
1 'polypeptide(L)'
;MKVDNMKRNTSKQYHRENHISCWRKSGLAQKQYCLNQGIAIPIFSYWLRKFDQESENLGSPRFYPLTVKDSPASPSSKGFHTGVRLSFCDDKYKIDLENEFSETTLTKLITFLETI
;
A
#
# COMPACT_ATOMS: atom_id res chain seq x y z
N MET A 1 -25.75 -31.95 -1.68
CA MET A 1 -24.46 -32.64 -1.46
C MET A 1 -23.31 -31.74 -1.93
N LYS A 2 -22.68 -30.97 -1.03
CA LYS A 2 -21.62 -29.98 -1.35
C LYS A 2 -20.39 -30.08 -0.41
N VAL A 3 -20.38 -31.07 0.48
CA VAL A 3 -19.43 -31.18 1.60
C VAL A 3 -18.09 -31.83 1.23
N ASP A 4 -18.03 -32.59 0.13
CA ASP A 4 -16.83 -33.34 -0.28
C ASP A 4 -15.81 -32.50 -1.07
N ASN A 5 -16.19 -31.30 -1.53
CA ASN A 5 -15.30 -30.42 -2.29
C ASN A 5 -14.47 -29.49 -1.38
N MET A 6 -15.02 -29.10 -0.22
CA MET A 6 -14.33 -28.23 0.74
C MET A 6 -13.10 -28.93 1.34
N LYS A 7 -13.25 -30.20 1.76
CA LYS A 7 -12.18 -31.00 2.39
C LYS A 7 -11.00 -31.29 1.45
N ARG A 8 -11.25 -31.44 0.15
CA ARG A 8 -10.21 -31.69 -0.86
C ARG A 8 -9.34 -30.47 -1.14
N ASN A 9 -9.87 -29.26 -0.95
CA ASN A 9 -9.12 -28.03 -1.18
C ASN A 9 -8.20 -27.71 0.01
N THR A 10 -8.69 -27.88 1.24
CA THR A 10 -7.92 -27.61 2.46
C THR A 10 -6.75 -28.59 2.66
N SER A 11 -6.94 -29.88 2.33
CA SER A 11 -5.85 -30.88 2.41
C SER A 11 -4.71 -30.59 1.43
N LYS A 12 -5.05 -30.16 0.20
CA LYS A 12 -4.04 -29.75 -0.80
C LYS A 12 -3.32 -28.48 -0.39
N GLN A 13 -4.00 -27.55 0.27
CA GLN A 13 -3.40 -26.33 0.80
C GLN A 13 -2.42 -26.65 1.94
N TYR A 14 -2.86 -27.44 2.93
CA TYR A 14 -2.02 -27.87 4.06
C TYR A 14 -0.73 -28.57 3.59
N HIS A 15 -0.85 -29.44 2.58
CA HIS A 15 0.30 -30.13 1.99
C HIS A 15 1.36 -29.16 1.42
N ARG A 16 0.92 -28.08 0.75
CA ARG A 16 1.82 -27.08 0.17
C ARG A 16 2.50 -26.23 1.24
N GLU A 17 1.74 -25.76 2.22
CA GLU A 17 2.24 -24.97 3.34
C GLU A 17 3.26 -25.76 4.18
N ASN A 18 3.01 -27.06 4.37
CA ASN A 18 3.94 -27.95 5.04
C ASN A 18 5.28 -28.05 4.29
N HIS A 19 5.26 -28.23 2.96
CA HIS A 19 6.49 -28.25 2.17
C HIS A 19 7.27 -26.94 2.22
N ILE A 20 6.58 -25.79 2.18
CA ILE A 20 7.24 -24.47 2.31
C ILE A 20 7.90 -24.34 3.69
N SER A 21 7.21 -24.76 4.74
CA SER A 21 7.73 -24.72 6.11
C SER A 21 8.93 -25.65 6.30
N CYS A 22 8.85 -26.88 5.79
CA CYS A 22 9.95 -27.84 5.81
C CYS A 22 11.15 -27.35 5.00
N TRP A 23 10.93 -26.74 3.83
CA TRP A 23 11.99 -26.14 3.03
C TRP A 23 12.72 -25.02 3.78
N ARG A 24 11.96 -24.06 4.34
CA ARG A 24 12.53 -22.95 5.13
C ARG A 24 13.35 -23.44 6.33
N LYS A 25 12.88 -24.49 7.01
CA LYS A 25 13.61 -25.11 8.13
C LYS A 25 14.84 -25.90 7.68
N SER A 26 14.83 -26.47 6.48
CA SER A 26 15.93 -27.31 5.98
C SER A 26 17.18 -26.52 5.62
N GLY A 27 17.07 -25.21 5.34
CA GLY A 27 18.18 -24.39 4.88
C GLY A 27 18.74 -24.77 3.50
N LEU A 28 18.10 -25.72 2.80
CA LEU A 28 18.53 -26.18 1.48
C LEU A 28 18.16 -25.18 0.38
N ALA A 29 18.96 -25.14 -0.69
CA ALA A 29 18.54 -24.45 -1.90
C ALA A 29 17.27 -25.10 -2.48
N GLN A 30 16.38 -24.30 -3.06
CA GLN A 30 15.10 -24.77 -3.60
C GLN A 30 15.25 -25.99 -4.51
N LYS A 31 16.22 -25.97 -5.43
CA LYS A 31 16.50 -27.08 -6.36
C LYS A 31 16.84 -28.37 -5.61
N GLN A 32 17.66 -28.30 -4.57
CA GLN A 32 18.06 -29.47 -3.78
C GLN A 32 16.87 -30.02 -2.98
N TYR A 33 16.06 -29.14 -2.38
CA TYR A 33 14.85 -29.55 -1.66
C TYR A 33 13.84 -30.23 -2.59
N CYS A 34 13.59 -29.65 -3.77
CA CYS A 34 12.69 -30.20 -4.78
C CYS A 34 13.14 -31.58 -5.26
N LEU A 35 14.44 -31.75 -5.51
CA LEU A 35 15.01 -33.05 -5.89
C LEU A 35 14.83 -34.10 -4.78
N ASN A 36 15.15 -33.75 -3.54
CA ASN A 36 15.06 -34.68 -2.40
C ASN A 36 13.61 -35.10 -2.07
N GLN A 37 12.64 -34.22 -2.32
CA GLN A 37 11.23 -34.46 -2.02
C GLN A 37 10.41 -34.91 -3.24
N GLY A 38 11.04 -35.07 -4.42
CA GLY A 38 10.37 -35.49 -5.65
C GLY A 38 9.36 -34.46 -6.18
N ILE A 39 9.56 -33.17 -5.90
CA ILE A 39 8.66 -32.09 -6.32
C ILE A 39 9.24 -31.41 -7.56
N ALA A 40 8.41 -31.18 -8.58
CA ALA A 40 8.85 -30.39 -9.73
C ALA A 40 9.10 -28.92 -9.32
N ILE A 41 10.27 -28.40 -9.68
CA ILE A 41 10.70 -27.03 -9.32
C ILE A 41 9.66 -25.96 -9.69
N PRO A 42 9.06 -25.96 -10.89
CA PRO A 42 8.06 -24.94 -11.26
C PRO A 42 6.81 -24.97 -10.38
N ILE A 43 6.40 -26.16 -9.96
CA ILE A 43 5.24 -26.36 -9.08
C ILE A 43 5.53 -25.77 -7.69
N PHE A 44 6.72 -26.04 -7.15
CA PHE A 44 7.14 -25.48 -5.88
C PHE A 44 7.31 -23.96 -5.93
N SER A 45 7.91 -23.41 -6.99
CA SER A 45 8.01 -21.96 -7.21
C SER A 45 6.62 -21.30 -7.22
N TYR A 46 5.65 -21.92 -7.88
CA TYR A 46 4.28 -21.41 -7.92
C TYR A 46 3.65 -21.39 -6.52
N TRP A 47 3.84 -22.44 -5.70
CA TRP A 47 3.36 -22.47 -4.33
C TRP A 47 4.01 -21.39 -3.46
N LEU A 48 5.34 -21.24 -3.56
CA LEU A 48 6.09 -20.25 -2.79
C LEU A 48 5.62 -18.82 -3.11
N ARG A 49 5.49 -18.47 -4.39
CA ARG A 49 4.99 -17.16 -4.81
C ARG A 49 3.59 -16.88 -4.26
N LYS A 50 2.70 -17.87 -4.32
CA LYS A 50 1.33 -17.72 -3.81
C LYS A 50 1.31 -17.53 -2.29
N PHE A 51 2.14 -18.29 -1.57
CA PHE A 51 2.28 -18.17 -0.13
C PHE A 51 2.79 -16.80 0.29
N ASP A 52 3.80 -16.26 -0.40
CA ASP A 52 4.33 -14.93 -0.10
C ASP A 52 3.29 -13.84 -0.41
N GLN A 53 2.56 -13.94 -1.52
CA GLN A 53 1.47 -13.01 -1.83
C GLN A 53 0.35 -13.05 -0.77
N GLU A 54 -0.03 -14.23 -0.29
CA GLU A 54 -1.03 -14.37 0.77
C GLU A 54 -0.52 -13.74 2.07
N SER A 55 0.76 -13.93 2.41
CA SER A 55 1.36 -13.29 3.58
C SER A 55 1.42 -11.76 3.48
N GLU A 56 1.67 -11.22 2.29
CA GLU A 56 1.71 -9.78 2.05
C GLU A 56 0.31 -9.16 1.97
N ASN A 57 -0.74 -9.92 1.63
CA ASN A 57 -2.12 -9.45 1.69
C ASN A 57 -2.70 -9.45 3.11
N LEU A 58 -2.14 -10.22 4.05
CA LEU A 58 -2.50 -10.17 5.47
C LEU A 58 -1.74 -9.07 6.25
N GLY A 59 -0.63 -8.56 5.69
CA GLY A 59 0.08 -7.41 6.23
C GLY A 59 -0.49 -6.11 5.66
N SER A 60 -0.82 -5.14 6.51
CA SER A 60 -1.03 -3.76 6.07
C SER A 60 0.12 -3.33 5.14
N PRO A 61 -0.12 -2.54 4.08
CA PRO A 61 0.94 -2.07 3.19
C PRO A 61 2.12 -1.53 4.01
N ARG A 62 3.32 -2.05 3.76
CA ARG A 62 4.52 -1.61 4.48
C ARG A 62 4.87 -0.20 4.04
N PHE A 63 4.56 0.77 4.88
CA PHE A 63 5.06 2.13 4.71
C PHE A 63 6.53 2.17 5.12
N TYR A 64 7.40 2.50 4.17
CA TYR A 64 8.78 2.81 4.46
C TYR A 64 8.86 4.30 4.80
N PRO A 65 9.28 4.68 6.03
CA PRO A 65 9.41 6.08 6.38
C PRO A 65 10.49 6.72 5.51
N LEU A 66 10.08 7.66 4.67
CA LEU A 66 11.00 8.50 3.92
C LEU A 66 11.43 9.64 4.84
N THR A 67 12.67 9.59 5.32
CA THR A 67 13.28 10.74 5.98
C THR A 67 13.57 11.80 4.92
N VAL A 68 12.68 12.77 4.79
CA VAL A 68 12.99 14.01 4.08
C VAL A 68 14.12 14.66 4.87
N LYS A 69 15.27 14.90 4.23
CA LYS A 69 16.35 15.65 4.87
C LYS A 69 15.81 17.04 5.17
N ASP A 70 15.62 17.35 6.45
CA ASP A 70 15.31 18.71 6.89
C ASP A 70 16.44 19.63 6.38
N SER A 71 16.09 20.46 5.40
CA SER A 71 16.92 21.61 5.04
C SER A 71 16.97 22.52 6.27
N PRO A 72 18.16 22.99 6.69
CA PRO A 72 18.30 23.72 7.95
C PRO A 72 17.38 24.95 7.97
N ALA A 73 16.47 24.92 8.94
CA ALA A 73 15.77 26.05 9.56
C ALA A 73 15.61 27.30 8.67
N SER A 74 14.58 27.30 7.81
CA SER A 74 13.90 28.57 7.56
C SER A 74 13.16 28.92 8.86
N PRO A 75 13.42 30.08 9.50
CA PRO A 75 12.65 30.49 10.67
C PRO A 75 11.20 30.45 10.26
N SER A 76 10.36 29.78 11.08
CA SER A 76 8.90 29.71 10.96
C SER A 76 8.39 30.90 10.14
N SER A 77 8.25 30.72 8.83
CA SER A 77 7.28 31.50 8.13
C SER A 77 6.01 31.05 8.83
N LYS A 78 5.45 31.92 9.70
CA LYS A 78 4.02 32.12 9.66
C LYS A 78 3.73 32.20 8.19
N GLY A 79 3.38 31.07 7.59
CA GLY A 79 3.15 31.01 6.17
C GLY A 79 2.18 32.13 5.93
N PHE A 80 2.42 32.96 4.94
CA PHE A 80 1.31 33.70 4.35
C PHE A 80 0.39 32.64 3.75
N HIS A 81 -0.33 31.91 4.62
CA HIS A 81 -1.51 31.17 4.26
C HIS A 81 -2.48 32.31 4.02
N THR A 82 -2.79 32.55 2.76
CA THR A 82 -3.69 33.63 2.33
C THR A 82 -5.13 33.43 2.82
N GLY A 83 -5.34 32.55 3.80
CA GLY A 83 -6.63 32.08 4.28
C GLY A 83 -7.43 31.34 3.21
N VAL A 84 -6.81 30.89 2.11
CA VAL A 84 -7.50 30.19 1.00
C VAL A 84 -6.94 28.80 0.86
N ARG A 85 -7.81 27.80 1.03
CA ARG A 85 -7.50 26.40 0.73
C ARG A 85 -8.37 25.90 -0.40
N LEU A 86 -7.72 25.38 -1.46
CA LEU A 86 -8.42 24.70 -2.54
C LEU A 86 -8.46 23.20 -2.22
N SER A 87 -9.66 22.66 -2.13
CA SER A 87 -9.94 21.26 -1.88
C SER A 87 -10.60 20.67 -3.12
N PHE A 88 -10.08 19.53 -3.59
CA PHE A 88 -10.66 18.78 -4.70
C PHE A 88 -11.50 17.64 -4.11
N CYS A 89 -12.81 17.66 -4.33
CA CYS A 89 -13.70 16.55 -3.99
C CYS A 89 -14.36 16.07 -5.28
N ASP A 90 -14.07 14.84 -5.66
CA ASP A 90 -14.52 14.23 -6.91
C ASP A 90 -14.15 15.12 -8.13
N ASP A 91 -15.15 15.63 -8.85
CA ASP A 91 -15.02 16.54 -10.01
C ASP A 91 -15.34 18.01 -9.67
N LYS A 92 -15.41 18.37 -8.39
CA LYS A 92 -15.77 19.71 -7.94
C LYS A 92 -14.62 20.36 -7.18
N TYR A 93 -14.44 21.65 -7.44
CA TYR A 93 -13.52 22.51 -6.71
C TYR A 93 -14.25 23.17 -5.55
N LYS A 94 -13.72 23.01 -4.33
CA LYS A 94 -14.18 23.73 -3.14
C LYS A 94 -13.08 24.68 -2.70
N ILE A 95 -13.43 25.93 -2.48
CA ILE A 95 -12.54 26.93 -1.89
C ILE A 95 -12.99 27.13 -0.45
N ASP A 96 -12.12 26.78 0.50
CA ASP A 96 -12.32 27.02 1.93
C ASP A 96 -11.59 28.30 2.33
N LEU A 97 -12.28 29.18 3.06
CA LEU A 97 -11.73 30.42 3.58
C LEU A 97 -11.52 30.31 5.09
N GLU A 98 -10.31 30.58 5.58
CA GLU A 98 -9.98 30.55 7.01
C GLU A 98 -10.30 31.89 7.69
N ASN A 99 -10.42 31.89 9.03
CA ASN A 99 -10.92 33.04 9.79
C ASN A 99 -10.05 34.31 9.72
N GLU A 100 -8.77 34.19 9.34
CA GLU A 100 -7.84 35.32 9.14
C GLU A 100 -7.80 35.84 7.69
N PHE A 101 -8.82 35.49 6.90
CA PHE A 101 -8.89 35.87 5.50
C PHE A 101 -8.92 37.38 5.29
N SER A 102 -7.99 37.90 4.47
CA SER A 102 -7.92 39.32 4.15
C SER A 102 -9.01 39.72 3.15
N GLU A 103 -9.75 40.78 3.47
CA GLU A 103 -10.73 41.43 2.59
C GLU A 103 -10.15 41.73 1.20
N THR A 104 -8.89 42.16 1.13
CA THR A 104 -8.22 42.48 -0.14
C THR A 104 -8.04 41.27 -1.05
N THR A 105 -7.91 40.06 -0.48
CA THR A 105 -7.80 38.80 -1.23
C THR A 105 -9.18 38.35 -1.70
N LEU A 106 -10.24 38.58 -0.91
CA LEU A 106 -11.62 38.31 -1.31
C LEU A 106 -12.00 39.10 -2.57
N THR A 107 -11.72 40.40 -2.56
CA THR A 107 -12.03 41.28 -3.69
C THR A 107 -11.32 40.82 -4.95
N LYS A 108 -10.03 40.45 -4.85
CA LYS A 108 -9.27 39.91 -5.97
C LYS A 108 -9.85 38.59 -6.49
N LEU A 109 -10.27 37.70 -5.61
CA LEU A 109 -10.88 36.42 -5.98
C LEU A 109 -12.23 36.61 -6.67
N ILE A 110 -13.10 37.48 -6.15
CA ILE A 110 -14.41 37.78 -6.74
C ILE A 110 -14.21 38.41 -8.13
N THR A 111 -13.34 39.41 -8.25
CA THR A 111 -13.03 40.03 -9.55
C THR A 111 -12.49 39.00 -10.54
N PHE A 112 -11.62 38.08 -10.11
CA PHE A 112 -11.12 37.02 -10.97
C PHE A 112 -12.22 36.07 -11.45
N LEU A 113 -13.14 35.66 -10.56
CA LEU A 113 -14.25 34.77 -10.91
C LEU A 113 -15.31 35.45 -11.79
N GLU A 114 -15.52 36.76 -11.65
CA GLU A 114 -16.42 37.54 -12.52
C GLU A 114 -15.84 37.79 -13.92
N THR A 115 -14.52 37.67 -14.06
CA THR A 115 -13.80 37.90 -15.33
C THR A 115 -13.70 36.63 -16.20
N ILE A 116 -13.97 35.46 -15.64
CA ILE A 116 -14.00 34.16 -16.34
C ILE A 116 -15.41 33.85 -16.81
#